data_AF-A0A7R8VR43-F1
#
_entry.id   AF-A0A7R8VR43-F1
#
_cell.length_a   1.000
_cell.length_b   1.000
_cell.length_c   1.000
_cell.angle_alpha   90.00
_cell.angle_beta   90.00
_cell.angle_gamma   90.00
#
_symmetry.space_group_name_H-M   'P 1'
#
loop_
_entity.id
_entity.type
_entity.pdbx_description
1 polymer ?
#
loop_
_entity_poly.entity_id
_entity_poly.type
_entity_poly.pdbx_seq_one_letter_code
_entity_poly.pdbx_strand_id
1 'polypeptide(L)'
;MAIARGAASKFKAVLKTPGEYLVSLSEKYNGTIIGKWALYWKNLYLDYKEVAVETYSKSKKKPKKTLAIFTGVGLLGYCASTTPDELKYRDQLLIYSNDMTLVGEPIRNPRASRYLDQVEKYYDVGVVRNISLGILSVMWLDNYDSSCGIYSSQCDYLKPRFTEMTDRVLDVGFLGRWWILHNIMRDFDVNPIEFLNKT
;
A
#
# COMPACT_ATOMS: atom_id res chain seq x y z
N MET A 1 8.00 52.18 -5.71
CA MET A 1 7.58 50.83 -5.31
C MET A 1 6.05 50.71 -5.09
N ALA A 2 5.21 51.47 -5.81
CA ALA A 2 3.75 51.53 -5.59
C ALA A 2 2.90 50.96 -6.75
N ILE A 3 3.51 50.71 -7.91
CA ILE A 3 2.77 50.36 -9.15
C ILE A 3 2.40 48.86 -9.19
N ALA A 4 3.14 47.99 -8.51
CA ALA A 4 2.87 46.55 -8.50
C ALA A 4 1.66 46.12 -7.63
N ARG A 5 1.19 46.98 -6.70
CA ARG A 5 0.03 46.67 -5.84
C ARG A 5 -1.32 46.92 -6.51
N GLY A 6 -1.39 47.76 -7.56
CA GLY A 6 -2.63 48.11 -8.25
C GLY A 6 -3.10 47.09 -9.31
N ALA A 7 -2.17 46.34 -9.91
CA ALA A 7 -2.51 45.33 -10.92
C ALA A 7 -3.13 44.07 -10.29
N ALA A 8 -2.66 43.66 -9.12
CA ALA A 8 -3.19 42.50 -8.40
C ALA A 8 -4.60 42.74 -7.83
N SER A 9 -4.97 43.98 -7.49
CA SER A 9 -6.32 44.29 -6.99
C SER A 9 -7.37 44.33 -8.11
N LYS A 10 -7.00 44.79 -9.32
CA LYS A 10 -7.89 44.81 -10.49
C LYS A 10 -8.09 43.43 -11.13
N PHE A 11 -7.09 42.54 -11.08
CA PHE A 11 -7.24 41.17 -11.60
C PHE A 11 -8.22 40.32 -10.77
N LYS A 12 -8.34 40.59 -9.46
CA LYS A 12 -9.31 39.93 -8.57
C LYS A 12 -10.77 40.34 -8.83
N ALA A 13 -11.01 41.50 -9.45
CA ALA A 13 -12.37 42.00 -9.70
C ALA A 13 -13.05 41.38 -10.93
N VAL A 14 -12.29 40.72 -11.80
CA VAL A 14 -12.80 40.16 -13.08
C VAL A 14 -13.07 38.66 -13.00
N LEU A 15 -12.39 37.95 -12.10
CA LEU A 15 -12.61 36.52 -11.90
C LEU A 15 -13.67 36.29 -10.83
N LYS A 16 -14.94 36.18 -11.26
CA LYS A 16 -16.01 35.65 -10.42
C LYS A 16 -15.57 34.31 -9.85
N THR A 17 -15.75 34.15 -8.54
CA THR A 17 -15.48 32.86 -7.90
C THR A 17 -16.44 31.80 -8.49
N PRO A 18 -16.02 30.52 -8.55
CA PRO A 18 -16.85 29.46 -9.13
C PRO A 18 -18.26 29.40 -8.51
N GLY A 19 -18.40 29.73 -7.22
CA GLY A 19 -19.70 29.85 -6.54
C GLY A 19 -20.58 30.99 -7.08
N GLU A 20 -20.02 32.16 -7.36
CA GLU A 20 -20.76 33.31 -7.92
C GLU A 20 -21.21 33.06 -9.37
N TYR A 21 -20.45 32.25 -10.12
CA TYR A 21 -20.83 31.83 -11.47
C TYR A 21 -22.05 30.91 -11.42
N LEU A 22 -22.01 29.89 -10.55
CA LEU A 22 -23.13 28.96 -10.32
C LEU A 22 -24.40 29.67 -9.83
N VAL A 23 -24.27 30.71 -9.01
CA VAL A 23 -25.39 31.56 -8.57
C VAL A 23 -26.06 32.23 -9.77
N SER A 24 -25.27 32.90 -10.63
CA SER A 24 -25.82 33.57 -11.81
C SER A 24 -26.45 32.61 -12.84
N LEU A 25 -25.95 31.37 -12.90
CA LEU A 25 -26.44 30.34 -13.82
C LEU A 25 -27.74 29.71 -13.31
N SER A 26 -27.85 29.50 -11.98
CA SER A 26 -29.07 29.04 -11.32
C SER A 26 -30.20 30.05 -11.42
N GLU A 27 -29.92 31.34 -11.23
CA GLU A 27 -30.94 32.41 -11.32
C GLU A 27 -31.46 32.58 -12.75
N LYS A 28 -30.59 32.42 -13.76
CA LYS A 28 -30.95 32.59 -15.18
C LYS A 28 -31.80 31.45 -15.74
N TYR A 29 -31.67 30.23 -15.20
CA TYR A 29 -32.37 29.02 -15.67
C TYR A 29 -33.27 28.41 -14.59
N ASN A 30 -33.91 29.26 -13.78
CA ASN A 30 -34.75 28.81 -12.68
C ASN A 30 -35.97 28.03 -13.19
N GLY A 31 -36.16 26.79 -12.71
CA GLY A 31 -37.23 25.89 -13.11
C GLY A 31 -36.85 24.83 -14.16
N THR A 32 -35.71 24.96 -14.84
CA THR A 32 -35.21 23.97 -15.81
C THR A 32 -34.25 22.96 -15.16
N ILE A 33 -34.00 21.82 -15.84
CA ILE A 33 -33.05 20.78 -15.38
C ILE A 33 -31.64 21.38 -15.15
N ILE A 34 -31.25 22.35 -15.98
CA ILE A 34 -29.97 23.07 -15.88
C ILE A 34 -29.88 23.92 -14.60
N GLY A 35 -30.97 24.61 -14.23
CA GLY A 35 -31.02 25.37 -12.98
C GLY A 35 -30.91 24.47 -11.75
N LYS A 36 -31.58 23.31 -11.76
CA LYS A 36 -31.48 22.31 -10.69
C LYS A 36 -30.05 21.75 -10.57
N TRP A 37 -29.38 21.50 -11.69
CA TRP A 37 -27.98 21.05 -11.71
C TRP A 37 -27.03 22.13 -11.17
N ALA A 38 -27.20 23.39 -11.57
CA ALA A 38 -26.40 24.50 -11.06
C ALA A 38 -26.59 24.71 -9.54
N LEU A 39 -27.83 24.59 -9.06
CA LEU A 39 -28.14 24.64 -7.63
C LEU A 39 -27.51 23.48 -6.85
N TYR A 40 -27.52 22.27 -7.40
CA TYR A 40 -26.86 21.10 -6.81
C TYR A 40 -25.36 21.35 -6.61
N TRP A 41 -24.65 21.78 -7.65
CA TRP A 41 -23.21 22.06 -7.55
C TRP A 41 -22.89 23.24 -6.63
N LYS A 42 -23.77 24.24 -6.58
CA LYS A 42 -23.66 25.35 -5.63
C LYS A 42 -23.74 24.83 -4.18
N ASN A 43 -24.76 24.03 -3.88
CA ASN A 43 -24.95 23.49 -2.54
C ASN A 43 -23.78 22.56 -2.17
N LEU A 44 -23.37 21.68 -3.08
CA LEU A 44 -22.21 20.82 -2.88
C LEU A 44 -20.94 21.63 -2.56
N TYR A 45 -20.68 22.71 -3.30
CA TYR A 45 -19.54 23.59 -3.02
C TYR A 45 -19.64 24.26 -1.65
N LEU A 46 -20.82 24.75 -1.27
CA LEU A 46 -21.04 25.38 0.03
C LEU A 46 -20.83 24.39 1.17
N ASP A 47 -21.33 23.16 1.05
CA ASP A 47 -21.18 22.10 2.04
C ASP A 47 -19.70 21.75 2.28
N TYR A 48 -18.93 21.52 1.21
CA TYR A 48 -17.49 21.24 1.34
C TYR A 48 -16.70 22.44 1.88
N LYS A 49 -17.07 23.67 1.51
CA LYS A 49 -16.45 24.89 2.05
C LYS A 49 -16.71 25.02 3.54
N GLU A 50 -17.94 24.77 3.98
CA GLU A 50 -18.31 24.80 5.40
C GLU A 50 -17.51 23.75 6.19
N VAL A 51 -17.45 22.51 5.68
CA VAL A 51 -16.63 21.44 6.27
C VAL A 51 -15.17 21.85 6.38
N ALA A 52 -14.59 22.50 5.36
CA ALA A 52 -13.21 22.96 5.40
C ALA A 52 -12.96 24.04 6.47
N VAL A 53 -13.84 25.05 6.56
CA VAL A 53 -13.76 26.13 7.57
C VAL A 53 -13.92 25.55 8.97
N GLU A 54 -14.87 24.64 9.17
CA GLU A 54 -15.13 24.01 10.45
C GLU A 54 -13.95 23.10 10.85
N THR A 55 -13.41 22.33 9.92
CA THR A 55 -12.23 21.46 10.15
C THR A 55 -11.02 22.29 10.55
N TYR A 56 -10.79 23.44 9.92
CA TYR A 56 -9.73 24.37 10.30
C TYR A 56 -9.93 24.93 11.71
N SER A 57 -11.14 25.38 12.03
CA SER A 57 -11.49 25.88 13.37
C SER A 57 -11.32 24.80 14.44
N LYS A 58 -11.79 23.57 14.18
CA LYS A 58 -11.61 22.39 15.05
C LYS A 58 -10.13 22.05 15.26
N SER A 59 -9.34 22.16 14.20
CA SER A 59 -7.90 21.89 14.25
C SER A 59 -7.15 22.88 15.12
N LYS A 60 -7.51 24.16 15.05
CA LYS A 60 -6.97 25.20 15.92
C LYS A 60 -7.39 25.00 17.38
N LYS A 61 -8.63 24.57 17.63
CA LYS A 61 -9.16 24.33 18.99
C LYS A 61 -8.54 23.11 19.68
N LYS A 62 -8.22 22.04 18.95
CA LYS A 62 -7.73 20.76 19.51
C LYS A 62 -6.51 20.23 18.74
N PRO A 63 -5.34 20.89 18.82
CA PRO A 63 -4.17 20.56 18.00
C PRO A 63 -3.65 19.14 18.22
N LYS A 64 -3.69 18.63 19.47
CA LYS A 64 -3.23 17.26 19.78
C LYS A 64 -4.03 16.18 19.05
N LYS A 65 -5.37 16.34 18.96
CA LYS A 65 -6.24 15.37 18.27
C LYS A 65 -6.05 15.44 16.76
N THR A 66 -5.96 16.64 16.20
CA THR A 66 -5.68 16.81 14.77
C THR A 66 -4.33 16.23 14.39
N LEU A 67 -3.29 16.46 15.22
CA LEU A 67 -1.98 15.89 14.97
C LEU A 67 -2.05 14.36 14.90
N ALA A 68 -2.69 13.70 15.86
CA ALA A 68 -2.84 12.25 15.87
C ALA A 68 -3.55 11.70 14.61
N ILE A 69 -4.60 12.38 14.15
CA ILE A 69 -5.32 12.00 12.92
C ILE A 69 -4.42 12.20 11.69
N PHE A 70 -3.78 13.36 11.57
CA PHE A 70 -2.92 13.68 10.42
C PHE A 70 -1.72 12.75 10.34
N THR A 71 -1.09 12.42 11.48
CA THR A 71 -0.01 11.44 11.54
C THR A 71 -0.51 10.04 11.16
N GLY A 72 -1.71 9.65 11.60
CA GLY A 72 -2.31 8.37 11.22
C GLY A 72 -2.57 8.27 9.71
N VAL A 73 -3.21 9.28 9.12
CA VAL A 73 -3.47 9.33 7.67
C VAL A 73 -2.16 9.39 6.88
N GLY A 74 -1.19 10.18 7.33
CA GLY A 74 0.13 10.26 6.70
C GLY A 74 0.87 8.93 6.74
N LEU A 75 0.85 8.23 7.88
CA LEU A 75 1.46 6.91 8.03
C LEU A 75 0.76 5.87 7.15
N LEU A 76 -0.57 5.85 7.11
CA LEU A 76 -1.32 4.94 6.24
C LEU A 76 -1.02 5.21 4.76
N GLY A 77 -0.95 6.48 4.36
CA GLY A 77 -0.57 6.87 3.00
C GLY A 77 0.87 6.48 2.65
N TYR A 78 1.80 6.64 3.60
CA TYR A 78 3.19 6.21 3.44
C TYR A 78 3.32 4.68 3.34
N CYS A 79 2.59 3.95 4.19
CA CYS A 79 2.57 2.49 4.10
C CYS A 79 1.99 2.05 2.76
N ALA A 80 0.90 2.69 2.32
CA ALA A 80 0.26 2.35 1.05
C ALA A 80 1.15 2.61 -0.17
N SER A 81 1.98 3.65 -0.14
CA SER A 81 2.94 3.92 -1.22
C SER A 81 4.19 3.04 -1.16
N THR A 82 4.50 2.46 0.00
CA THR A 82 5.68 1.60 0.21
C THR A 82 5.36 0.11 0.14
N THR A 83 4.12 -0.28 -0.13
CA THR A 83 3.71 -1.69 -0.19
C THR A 83 4.56 -2.48 -1.21
N PRO A 84 5.21 -3.58 -0.78
CA PRO A 84 6.05 -4.37 -1.68
C PRO A 84 5.21 -5.27 -2.58
N ASP A 85 5.68 -5.48 -3.80
CA ASP A 85 5.05 -6.33 -4.80
C ASP A 85 5.80 -7.66 -4.95
N GLU A 86 5.19 -8.65 -5.63
CA GLU A 86 5.82 -9.94 -5.90
C GLU A 86 7.14 -9.80 -6.66
N LEU A 87 7.22 -8.86 -7.61
CA LEU A 87 8.46 -8.56 -8.34
C LEU A 87 9.57 -8.11 -7.40
N LYS A 88 9.24 -7.30 -6.39
CA LYS A 88 10.21 -6.88 -5.36
C LYS A 88 10.63 -8.03 -4.46
N TYR A 89 9.72 -8.97 -4.18
CA TYR A 89 10.08 -10.20 -3.46
C TYR A 89 11.11 -11.00 -4.25
N ARG A 90 10.86 -11.22 -5.55
CA ARG A 90 11.77 -11.97 -6.41
C ARG A 90 13.14 -11.32 -6.54
N ASP A 91 13.19 -10.01 -6.73
CA ASP A 91 14.44 -9.26 -6.76
C ASP A 91 15.23 -9.42 -5.46
N GLN A 92 14.57 -9.25 -4.31
CA GLN A 92 15.19 -9.40 -2.99
C GLN A 92 15.68 -10.83 -2.73
N LEU A 93 14.91 -11.84 -3.16
CA LEU A 93 15.30 -13.24 -3.07
C LEU A 93 16.58 -13.52 -3.87
N LEU A 94 16.67 -13.02 -5.12
CA LEU A 94 17.86 -13.21 -5.96
C LEU A 94 19.08 -12.52 -5.36
N ILE A 95 18.93 -11.31 -4.80
CA ILE A 95 20.01 -10.62 -4.09
C ILE A 95 20.50 -11.47 -2.92
N TYR A 96 19.60 -12.01 -2.11
CA TYR A 96 19.96 -12.87 -0.98
C TYR A 96 20.57 -14.21 -1.39
N SER A 97 20.13 -14.81 -2.49
CA SER A 97 20.77 -16.00 -3.05
C SER A 97 22.20 -15.71 -3.51
N ASN A 98 22.44 -14.54 -4.10
CA ASN A 98 23.79 -14.11 -4.48
C ASN A 98 24.65 -13.89 -3.23
N ASP A 99 24.15 -13.18 -2.22
CA ASP A 99 24.86 -12.96 -0.96
C ASP A 99 25.23 -14.28 -0.29
N MET A 100 24.32 -15.24 -0.29
CA MET A 100 24.56 -16.56 0.27
C MET A 100 25.62 -17.36 -0.50
N THR A 101 25.72 -17.16 -1.82
CA THR A 101 26.73 -17.81 -2.66
C THR A 101 28.15 -17.29 -2.35
N LEU A 102 28.28 -16.08 -1.82
CA LEU A 102 29.56 -15.51 -1.38
C LEU A 102 30.08 -16.14 -0.09
N VAL A 103 29.20 -16.77 0.69
CA VAL A 103 29.52 -17.39 1.98
C VAL A 103 29.84 -18.86 1.80
N GLY A 104 30.95 -19.31 2.39
CA GLY A 104 31.37 -20.71 2.32
C GLY A 104 30.37 -21.65 3.00
N GLU A 105 30.20 -22.85 2.44
CA GLU A 105 29.26 -23.85 2.97
C GLU A 105 29.45 -24.22 4.45
N PRO A 106 30.66 -24.25 5.03
CA PRO A 106 30.84 -24.58 6.45
C PRO A 106 30.25 -23.53 7.40
N ILE A 107 30.34 -22.24 7.02
CA ILE A 107 30.00 -21.11 7.88
C ILE A 107 28.58 -20.56 7.64
N ARG A 108 27.93 -20.93 6.53
CA ARG A 108 26.56 -20.48 6.22
C ARG A 108 25.51 -21.10 7.16
N ASN A 109 24.45 -20.35 7.40
CA ASN A 109 23.30 -20.84 8.15
C ASN A 109 22.48 -21.85 7.32
N PRO A 110 22.35 -23.12 7.74
CA PRO A 110 21.64 -24.14 6.98
C PRO A 110 20.13 -23.87 6.90
N ARG A 111 19.56 -23.12 7.85
CA ARG A 111 18.14 -22.75 7.82
C ARG A 111 17.86 -21.75 6.71
N ALA A 112 18.72 -20.74 6.57
CA ALA A 112 18.59 -19.73 5.53
C ALA A 112 18.76 -20.35 4.14
N SER A 113 19.78 -21.19 3.95
CA SER A 113 20.01 -21.90 2.69
C SER A 113 18.85 -22.80 2.28
N ARG A 114 18.35 -23.63 3.21
CA ARG A 114 17.17 -24.47 2.92
C ARG A 114 15.93 -23.65 2.59
N TYR A 115 15.75 -22.51 3.25
CA TYR A 115 14.61 -21.65 3.00
C TYR A 115 14.67 -21.04 1.59
N LEU A 116 15.82 -20.50 1.17
CA LEU A 116 15.99 -19.99 -0.20
C LEU A 116 15.74 -21.08 -1.25
N ASP A 117 16.31 -22.27 -1.04
CA ASP A 117 16.10 -23.42 -1.95
C ASP A 117 14.63 -23.84 -2.03
N GLN A 118 13.90 -23.80 -0.90
CA GLN A 118 12.47 -24.12 -0.87
C GLN A 118 11.64 -23.07 -1.60
N VAL A 119 11.93 -21.79 -1.36
CA VAL A 119 11.23 -20.68 -2.03
C VAL A 119 11.45 -20.76 -3.54
N GLU A 120 12.67 -21.03 -4.01
CA GLU A 120 12.94 -21.17 -5.44
C GLU A 120 12.11 -22.30 -6.06
N LYS A 121 12.04 -23.45 -5.38
CA LYS A 121 11.18 -24.57 -5.81
C LYS A 121 9.70 -24.18 -5.91
N TYR A 122 9.18 -23.39 -4.97
CA TYR A 122 7.78 -22.96 -5.04
C TYR A 122 7.48 -22.12 -6.27
N TYR A 123 8.44 -21.28 -6.67
CA TYR A 123 8.31 -20.51 -7.89
C TYR A 123 8.52 -21.34 -9.15
N ASP A 124 9.46 -22.28 -9.16
CA ASP A 124 9.65 -23.22 -10.28
C ASP A 124 8.36 -24.01 -10.55
N VAL A 125 7.63 -24.38 -9.49
CA VAL A 125 6.34 -25.07 -9.57
C VAL A 125 5.19 -24.12 -9.92
N GLY A 126 5.33 -22.80 -9.71
CA GLY A 126 4.28 -21.81 -10.02
C GLY A 126 3.15 -21.73 -8.98
N VAL A 127 3.39 -22.14 -7.73
CA VAL A 127 2.36 -22.17 -6.68
C VAL A 127 2.30 -20.91 -5.82
N VAL A 128 3.22 -19.97 -6.04
CA VAL A 128 3.28 -18.73 -5.24
C VAL A 128 2.20 -17.75 -5.70
N ARG A 129 1.48 -17.17 -4.74
CA ARG A 129 0.45 -16.14 -4.98
C ARG A 129 0.69 -14.93 -4.10
N ASN A 130 0.27 -13.78 -4.62
CA ASN A 130 0.38 -12.47 -3.99
C ASN A 130 -1.00 -11.82 -3.89
N ILE A 131 -1.25 -11.10 -2.79
CA ILE A 131 -2.34 -10.13 -2.67
C ILE A 131 -1.82 -8.86 -2.01
N SER A 132 -2.08 -7.72 -2.64
CA SER A 132 -1.83 -6.40 -2.07
C SER A 132 -3.11 -5.86 -1.43
N LEU A 133 -3.09 -5.66 -0.11
CA LEU A 133 -4.17 -5.07 0.69
C LEU A 133 -4.02 -3.54 0.81
N GLY A 134 -3.30 -2.91 -0.11
CA GLY A 134 -3.00 -1.49 -0.10
C GLY A 134 -1.85 -1.13 0.83
N ILE A 135 -1.91 -1.45 2.12
CA ILE A 135 -0.91 -1.09 3.17
C ILE A 135 0.07 -2.25 3.45
N LEU A 136 -0.40 -3.47 3.21
CA LEU A 136 0.28 -4.71 3.52
C LEU A 136 0.11 -5.66 2.33
N SER A 137 1.15 -6.44 2.05
CA SER A 137 1.10 -7.50 1.05
C SER A 137 1.24 -8.84 1.76
N VAL A 138 0.49 -9.84 1.29
CA VAL A 138 0.63 -11.21 1.79
C VAL A 138 0.94 -12.12 0.62
N MET A 139 1.90 -13.01 0.83
CA MET A 139 2.20 -14.10 -0.08
C MET A 139 1.83 -15.44 0.55
N TRP A 140 1.23 -16.32 -0.24
CA TRP A 140 0.86 -17.66 0.20
C TRP A 140 1.13 -18.69 -0.90
N LEU A 141 1.12 -19.96 -0.49
CA LEU A 141 1.28 -21.09 -1.37
C LEU A 141 -0.07 -21.72 -1.72
N ASP A 142 -0.31 -21.89 -3.02
CA ASP A 142 -1.43 -22.66 -3.55
C ASP A 142 -1.05 -24.15 -3.71
N ASN A 143 -2.03 -25.01 -3.96
CA ASN A 143 -1.79 -26.44 -4.20
C ASN A 143 -1.24 -26.71 -5.61
N TYR A 144 -1.63 -25.88 -6.58
CA TYR A 144 -1.36 -26.09 -8.00
C TYR A 144 -1.04 -24.78 -8.71
N ASP A 145 -0.34 -24.89 -9.84
CA ASP A 145 -0.11 -23.75 -10.73
C ASP A 145 -1.42 -23.28 -11.38
N SER A 146 -1.44 -22.00 -11.75
CA SER A 146 -2.58 -21.31 -12.38
C SER A 146 -2.90 -21.86 -13.76
N SER A 147 -1.92 -22.44 -14.45
CA SER A 147 -2.11 -23.07 -15.76
C SER A 147 -2.53 -24.54 -15.66
N CYS A 148 -2.63 -25.11 -14.46
CA CYS A 148 -2.90 -26.53 -14.28
C CYS A 148 -4.38 -26.87 -14.55
N GLY A 149 -4.62 -27.69 -15.58
CA GLY A 149 -5.96 -28.10 -16.03
C GLY A 149 -6.48 -29.43 -15.47
N ILE A 150 -5.90 -29.95 -14.39
CA ILE A 150 -6.33 -31.23 -13.79
C ILE A 150 -7.64 -31.07 -13.01
N TYR A 151 -8.42 -32.14 -12.90
CA TYR A 151 -9.69 -32.09 -12.16
C TYR A 151 -9.51 -31.60 -10.71
N SER A 152 -8.41 -32.00 -10.05
CA SER A 152 -8.15 -31.62 -8.67
C SER A 152 -7.81 -30.13 -8.46
N SER A 153 -7.36 -29.42 -9.50
CA SER A 153 -7.12 -27.97 -9.43
C SER A 153 -8.39 -27.17 -9.70
N GLN A 154 -9.31 -27.71 -10.50
CA GLN A 154 -10.56 -27.03 -10.88
C GLN A 154 -11.69 -27.22 -9.84
N CYS A 155 -11.66 -28.31 -9.08
CA CYS A 155 -12.73 -28.64 -8.12
C CYS A 155 -12.69 -27.71 -6.89
N ASP A 156 -13.77 -26.95 -6.68
CA ASP A 156 -13.89 -26.02 -5.55
C ASP A 156 -13.85 -26.69 -4.17
N TYR A 157 -14.29 -27.95 -4.08
CA TYR A 157 -14.28 -28.70 -2.82
C TYR A 157 -12.88 -29.15 -2.39
N LEU A 158 -11.91 -29.16 -3.31
CA LEU A 158 -10.50 -29.50 -3.05
C LEU A 158 -9.64 -28.27 -2.77
N LYS A 159 -10.22 -27.06 -2.86
CA LYS A 159 -9.51 -25.82 -2.54
C LYS A 159 -9.19 -25.75 -1.04
N PRO A 160 -8.05 -25.14 -0.68
CA PRO A 160 -7.66 -25.01 0.71
C PRO A 160 -8.72 -24.25 1.51
N ARG A 161 -8.98 -24.73 2.73
CA ARG A 161 -9.90 -24.05 3.65
C ARG A 161 -9.26 -22.79 4.21
N PHE A 162 -10.08 -21.80 4.56
CA PHE A 162 -9.61 -20.57 5.20
C PHE A 162 -8.84 -20.81 6.51
N THR A 163 -9.13 -21.88 7.24
CA THR A 163 -8.41 -22.26 8.46
C THR A 163 -6.97 -22.69 8.19
N GLU A 164 -6.74 -23.37 7.07
CA GLU A 164 -5.41 -23.88 6.65
C GLU A 164 -4.57 -22.80 5.96
N MET A 165 -5.17 -21.65 5.62
CA MET A 165 -4.47 -20.56 4.96
C MET A 165 -3.34 -19.97 5.83
N THR A 166 -3.51 -19.99 7.15
CA THR A 166 -2.50 -19.45 8.10
C THR A 166 -1.18 -20.21 8.05
N ASP A 167 -1.22 -21.54 7.87
CA ASP A 167 -0.03 -22.39 7.76
C ASP A 167 0.64 -22.29 6.38
N ARG A 168 -0.06 -21.72 5.39
CA ARG A 168 0.39 -21.58 3.99
C ARG A 168 0.96 -20.21 3.67
N VAL A 169 1.04 -19.32 4.66
CA VAL A 169 1.63 -17.99 4.50
C VAL A 169 3.14 -18.16 4.27
N LEU A 170 3.61 -17.64 3.14
CA LEU A 170 5.02 -17.65 2.77
C LEU A 170 5.74 -16.45 3.38
N ASP A 171 5.25 -15.24 3.10
CA ASP A 171 5.82 -14.00 3.61
C ASP A 171 4.76 -12.90 3.76
N VAL A 172 5.06 -11.93 4.61
CA VAL A 172 4.28 -10.72 4.85
C VAL A 172 5.13 -9.49 4.50
N GLY A 173 4.64 -8.73 3.54
CA GLY A 173 5.23 -7.50 3.06
C GLY A 173 4.65 -6.29 3.77
N PHE A 174 5.51 -5.49 4.40
CA PHE A 174 5.11 -4.26 5.08
C PHE A 174 6.25 -3.23 5.07
N LEU A 175 5.93 -1.95 4.85
CA LEU A 175 6.92 -0.85 4.78
C LEU A 175 8.06 -1.11 3.76
N GLY A 176 7.73 -1.62 2.58
CA GLY A 176 8.70 -1.82 1.49
C GLY A 176 9.67 -2.97 1.68
N ARG A 177 9.42 -3.86 2.65
CA ARG A 177 10.25 -5.04 2.90
C ARG A 177 9.39 -6.27 3.15
N TRP A 178 9.94 -7.43 2.81
CA TRP A 178 9.42 -8.74 3.14
C TRP A 178 10.05 -9.23 4.44
N TRP A 179 9.23 -9.40 5.48
CA TRP A 179 9.72 -9.50 6.85
C TRP A 179 10.25 -10.89 7.18
N ILE A 180 9.61 -11.96 6.69
CA ILE A 180 10.04 -13.33 6.98
C ILE A 180 11.36 -13.61 6.28
N LEU A 181 11.45 -13.32 4.98
CA LEU A 181 12.66 -13.46 4.18
C LEU A 181 13.82 -12.64 4.78
N HIS A 182 13.59 -11.36 5.09
CA HIS A 182 14.62 -10.51 5.70
C HIS A 182 15.08 -11.04 7.07
N ASN A 183 14.16 -11.56 7.90
CA ASN A 183 14.52 -12.08 9.21
C ASN A 183 15.34 -13.37 9.11
N ILE A 184 15.00 -14.26 8.18
CA ILE A 184 15.75 -15.50 7.93
C ILE A 184 17.16 -15.18 7.41
N MET A 185 17.29 -14.15 6.57
CA MET A 185 18.56 -13.72 6.00
C MET A 185 19.39 -12.82 6.92
N ARG A 186 18.92 -12.47 8.12
CA ARG A 186 19.66 -11.56 9.03
C ARG A 186 21.00 -12.13 9.49
N ASP A 187 21.02 -13.41 9.86
CA ASP A 187 22.19 -14.14 10.39
C ASP A 187 22.53 -15.32 9.47
N PHE A 188 22.63 -15.04 8.16
CA PHE A 188 22.87 -16.07 7.14
C PHE A 188 24.33 -16.55 7.09
N ASP A 189 25.25 -15.75 7.64
CA ASP A 189 26.69 -15.97 7.73
C ASP A 189 27.14 -16.62 9.06
N VAL A 190 26.19 -16.96 9.93
CA VAL A 190 26.44 -17.63 11.21
C VAL A 190 25.88 -19.05 11.17
N ASN A 191 26.76 -20.05 11.24
CA ASN A 191 26.35 -21.44 11.38
C ASN A 191 26.21 -21.81 12.88
N PRO A 192 24.97 -22.02 13.39
CA PRO A 192 24.76 -22.37 14.80
C PRO A 192 25.36 -23.74 15.16
N ILE A 193 25.52 -24.65 14.18
CA ILE A 193 26.02 -26.01 14.43
C ILE A 193 27.47 -26.00 14.93
N GLU A 194 28.28 -25.03 14.48
CA GLU A 194 29.68 -24.91 14.91
C GLU A 194 29.85 -24.64 16.41
N PHE A 195 28.81 -24.10 17.05
CA PHE A 195 28.85 -23.67 18.45
C PHE A 195 28.20 -24.67 19.41
N LEU A 196 27.52 -25.71 18.91
CA LEU A 196 26.85 -26.73 19.73
C LEU A 196 27.83 -27.59 20.55
N ASN A 197 29.08 -27.73 20.09
CA ASN A 197 30.08 -28.58 20.75
C ASN A 197 31.03 -27.80 21.69
N LYS A 198 30.76 -26.51 21.96
CA LYS A 198 31.66 -25.61 22.72
C LYS A 198 31.09 -25.15 24.07
N THR A 199 29.95 -25.68 24.49
CA THR A 199 29.34 -25.52 25.83
C THR A 199 29.48 -26.79 26.65
#